data_AF-A0A7Z9GG73-F1
#
_entry.id   AF-A0A7Z9GG73-F1
#
_cell.length_a   1.000
_cell.length_b   1.000
_cell.length_c   1.000
_cell.angle_alpha   90.00
_cell.angle_beta   90.00
_cell.angle_gamma   90.00
#
_symmetry.space_group_name_H-M   'P 1'
#
loop_
_entity.id
_entity.type
_entity.pdbx_description
1 polymer ?
#
loop_
_entity_poly.entity_id
_entity_poly.type
_entity_poly.pdbx_seq_one_letter_code
_entity_poly.pdbx_strand_id
1 'polypeptide(L)'
;MPDIAIENTNEIAVRRSLGLQVLSVAVKTLIGIVSVGFIYHEIFYKQGIAEIQVLASKVFDNYLDIAILSLVILMMLLNWTLESLKWKFLINKIEEISVFRSLRAIFSGTSISVFTPNRIGDFAARVFYLDNSDRFKAVFITLVGSISQLVVTILIGLLAISIYAMTMYPATIEPVMGYVLFGVLSLSTALTVACYYNVSAITDWGKRVFRSFTFF
;
A
#
# COMPACT_ATOMS: atom_id res chain seq x y z
N MET A 1 -32.54 -36.04 14.53
CA MET A 1 -32.56 -35.76 13.07
C MET A 1 -32.08 -34.37 12.62
N PRO A 2 -31.78 -33.36 13.47
CA PRO A 2 -31.17 -32.10 12.99
C PRO A 2 -29.64 -32.19 12.77
N ASP A 3 -28.92 -33.11 13.43
CA ASP A 3 -27.46 -33.18 13.35
C ASP A 3 -26.89 -33.51 11.96
N ILE A 4 -27.57 -34.39 11.20
CA ILE A 4 -27.12 -34.83 9.86
C ILE A 4 -27.22 -33.67 8.84
N ALA A 5 -28.21 -32.78 9.00
CA ALA A 5 -28.37 -31.62 8.13
C ALA A 5 -27.30 -30.55 8.40
N ILE A 6 -26.90 -30.39 9.67
CA ILE A 6 -25.85 -29.45 10.08
C ILE A 6 -24.47 -29.93 9.58
N GLU A 7 -24.20 -31.23 9.65
CA GLU A 7 -22.94 -31.83 9.19
C GLU A 7 -22.75 -31.70 7.67
N ASN A 8 -23.79 -32.00 6.87
CA ASN A 8 -23.76 -31.80 5.42
C ASN A 8 -23.56 -30.32 5.02
N THR A 9 -24.19 -29.40 5.75
CA THR A 9 -24.06 -27.95 5.47
C THR A 9 -22.64 -27.45 5.77
N ASN A 10 -22.02 -27.95 6.84
CA ASN A 10 -20.63 -27.64 7.18
C ASN A 10 -19.65 -28.23 6.15
N GLU A 11 -19.87 -29.45 5.66
CA GLU A 11 -18.99 -30.08 4.67
C GLU A 11 -19.00 -29.34 3.33
N ILE A 12 -20.17 -28.88 2.88
CA ILE A 12 -20.32 -28.05 1.68
C ILE A 12 -19.63 -26.70 1.85
N ALA A 13 -19.76 -26.06 3.02
CA ALA A 13 -19.10 -24.79 3.32
C ALA A 13 -17.57 -24.91 3.33
N VAL A 14 -17.04 -25.99 3.90
CA VAL A 14 -15.60 -26.29 3.94
C VAL A 14 -15.05 -26.59 2.54
N ARG A 15 -15.75 -27.38 1.71
CA ARG A 15 -15.34 -27.63 0.32
C ARG A 15 -15.34 -26.35 -0.53
N ARG A 16 -16.32 -25.47 -0.33
CA ARG A 16 -16.40 -24.16 -1.00
C ARG A 16 -15.27 -23.23 -0.57
N SER A 17 -14.92 -23.19 0.71
CA SER A 17 -13.81 -22.36 1.21
C SER A 17 -12.45 -22.88 0.72
N LEU A 18 -12.27 -24.19 0.66
CA LEU A 18 -11.06 -24.82 0.11
C LEU A 18 -10.89 -24.51 -1.39
N GLY A 19 -11.96 -24.62 -2.18
CA GLY A 19 -11.94 -24.28 -3.61
C GLY A 19 -11.56 -22.81 -3.87
N LEU A 20 -12.06 -21.88 -3.06
CA LEU A 20 -11.69 -20.46 -3.14
C LEU A 20 -10.23 -20.21 -2.74
N GLN A 21 -9.69 -20.94 -1.75
CA GLN A 21 -8.28 -20.85 -1.37
C GLN A 21 -7.36 -21.35 -2.48
N VAL A 22 -7.66 -22.53 -3.06
CA VAL A 22 -6.90 -23.10 -4.18
C VAL A 22 -6.93 -22.15 -5.38
N LEU A 23 -8.11 -21.61 -5.71
CA LEU A 23 -8.25 -20.62 -6.78
C LEU A 23 -7.42 -19.35 -6.50
N SER A 24 -7.44 -18.83 -5.27
CA SER A 24 -6.63 -17.67 -4.89
C SER A 24 -5.14 -17.92 -5.04
N VAL A 25 -4.65 -19.09 -4.60
CA VAL A 25 -3.25 -19.49 -4.76
C VAL A 25 -2.89 -19.66 -6.23
N ALA A 26 -3.76 -20.30 -7.03
CA ALA A 26 -3.56 -20.47 -8.46
C ALA A 26 -3.48 -19.11 -9.19
N VAL A 27 -4.38 -18.18 -8.89
CA VAL A 27 -4.37 -16.82 -9.47
C VAL A 27 -3.09 -16.07 -9.06
N LYS A 28 -2.70 -16.10 -7.78
CA LYS A 28 -1.45 -15.46 -7.31
C LYS A 28 -0.22 -16.06 -7.98
N THR A 29 -0.20 -17.38 -8.16
CA THR A 29 0.90 -18.10 -8.83
C THR A 29 0.95 -17.75 -10.31
N LEU A 30 -0.20 -17.71 -10.98
CA LEU A 30 -0.30 -17.30 -12.39
C LEU A 30 0.18 -15.86 -12.58
N ILE A 31 -0.25 -14.92 -11.74
CA ILE A 31 0.23 -13.54 -11.77
C ILE A 31 1.76 -13.53 -11.61
N GLY A 32 2.31 -14.28 -10.66
CA GLY A 32 3.75 -14.40 -10.47
C GLY A 32 4.47 -14.91 -11.72
N ILE A 33 3.99 -15.99 -12.34
CA ILE A 33 4.57 -16.56 -13.57
C ILE A 33 4.50 -15.56 -14.71
N VAL A 34 3.35 -14.91 -14.90
CA VAL A 34 3.17 -13.90 -15.95
C VAL A 34 4.08 -12.69 -15.72
N SER A 35 4.21 -12.21 -14.47
CA SER A 35 5.12 -11.12 -14.12
C SER A 35 6.58 -11.49 -14.38
N VAL A 36 7.02 -12.69 -13.97
CA VAL A 36 8.39 -13.18 -14.24
C VAL A 36 8.62 -13.34 -15.74
N GLY A 37 7.67 -13.90 -16.48
CA GLY A 37 7.74 -14.04 -17.93
C GLY A 37 7.79 -12.70 -18.64
N PHE A 38 7.02 -11.72 -18.17
CA PHE A 38 7.05 -10.35 -18.68
C PHE A 38 8.40 -9.67 -18.39
N ILE A 39 8.91 -9.78 -17.16
CA ILE A 39 10.23 -9.26 -16.79
C ILE A 39 11.33 -9.91 -17.65
N TYR A 40 11.27 -11.23 -17.85
CA TYR A 40 12.20 -11.95 -18.72
C TYR A 40 12.12 -11.44 -20.16
N HIS A 41 10.91 -11.33 -20.71
CA HIS A 41 10.72 -10.82 -22.07
C HIS A 41 11.22 -9.37 -22.20
N GLU A 42 10.95 -8.50 -21.23
CA GLU A 42 11.37 -7.09 -21.30
C GLU A 42 12.89 -6.95 -21.22
N ILE A 43 13.55 -7.70 -20.31
CA ILE A 43 15.02 -7.66 -20.11
C ILE A 43 15.78 -8.36 -21.23
N PHE A 44 15.27 -9.46 -21.78
CA PHE A 44 16.03 -10.25 -22.77
C PHE A 44 15.63 -9.95 -24.22
N TYR A 45 14.42 -9.43 -24.46
CA TYR A 45 13.88 -9.25 -25.81
C TYR A 45 13.75 -7.79 -26.25
N LYS A 46 13.59 -6.83 -25.32
CA LYS A 46 13.40 -5.41 -25.67
C LYS A 46 14.54 -4.47 -25.27
N GLN A 47 15.22 -4.72 -24.15
CA GLN A 47 16.33 -3.88 -23.68
C GLN A 47 17.43 -4.74 -23.07
N GLY A 48 18.47 -5.02 -23.85
CA GLY A 48 19.55 -5.90 -23.46
C GLY A 48 20.28 -5.43 -22.20
N ILE A 49 20.71 -6.37 -21.38
CA ILE A 49 21.54 -6.17 -20.17
C ILE A 49 22.70 -5.17 -20.41
N ALA A 50 23.22 -5.11 -21.64
CA ALA A 50 24.23 -4.14 -22.06
C ALA A 50 23.81 -2.67 -21.90
N GLU A 51 22.55 -2.31 -22.19
CA GLU A 51 22.05 -0.94 -22.01
C GLU A 51 21.95 -0.56 -20.52
N ILE A 52 21.56 -1.51 -19.66
CA ILE A 52 21.53 -1.32 -18.20
C ILE A 52 22.95 -1.08 -17.68
N GLN A 53 23.93 -1.85 -18.16
CA GLN A 53 25.34 -1.68 -17.77
C GLN A 53 25.88 -0.31 -18.21
N VAL A 54 25.57 0.12 -19.43
CA VAL A 54 25.97 1.44 -19.95
C VAL A 54 25.27 2.58 -19.20
N LEU A 55 24.00 2.42 -18.84
CA LEU A 55 23.27 3.43 -18.06
C LEU A 55 23.85 3.52 -16.64
N ALA A 56 24.13 2.38 -16.00
CA ALA A 56 24.71 2.31 -14.67
C ALA A 56 26.12 2.94 -14.61
N SER A 57 26.94 2.76 -15.65
CA SER A 57 28.25 3.43 -15.72
C SER A 57 28.09 4.94 -15.90
N LYS A 58 27.10 5.39 -16.68
CA LYS A 58 26.88 6.81 -16.98
C LYS A 58 26.28 7.62 -15.82
N VAL A 59 25.56 6.98 -14.90
CA VAL A 59 24.95 7.64 -13.73
C VAL A 59 25.99 8.41 -12.89
N PHE A 60 27.25 7.95 -12.87
CA PHE A 60 28.32 8.60 -12.10
C PHE A 60 29.19 9.55 -12.92
N ASP A 61 28.96 9.68 -14.24
CA ASP A 61 29.77 10.54 -15.11
C ASP A 61 29.33 12.01 -15.05
N ASN A 62 28.07 12.27 -14.71
CA ASN A 62 27.49 13.61 -14.72
C ASN A 62 27.14 14.09 -13.29
N TYR A 63 27.59 15.28 -12.94
CA TYR A 63 27.27 15.93 -11.67
C TYR A 63 25.76 16.07 -11.44
N LEU A 64 24.96 16.30 -12.48
CA LEU A 64 23.50 16.37 -12.36
C LEU A 64 22.89 15.04 -11.95
N ASP A 65 23.35 13.92 -12.53
CA ASP A 65 22.81 12.60 -12.23
C ASP A 65 23.17 12.18 -10.79
N ILE A 66 24.40 12.48 -10.35
CA ILE A 66 24.82 12.29 -8.96
C ILE A 66 23.98 13.15 -8.00
N ALA A 67 23.70 14.41 -8.37
CA ALA A 67 22.88 15.30 -7.56
C ALA A 67 21.43 14.79 -7.44
N ILE A 68 20.85 14.30 -8.53
CA ILE A 68 19.52 13.68 -8.54
C ILE A 68 19.51 12.43 -7.67
N LEU A 69 20.50 11.54 -7.80
CA LEU A 69 20.60 10.33 -6.98
C LEU A 69 20.73 10.66 -5.49
N SER A 70 21.55 11.67 -5.16
CA SER A 70 21.72 12.16 -3.79
C SER A 70 20.41 12.72 -3.23
N LEU A 71 19.66 13.47 -4.05
CA LEU A 71 18.36 14.00 -3.68
C LEU A 71 17.34 12.88 -3.44
N VAL A 72 17.33 11.82 -4.27
CA VAL A 72 16.46 10.65 -4.08
C VAL A 72 16.76 9.97 -2.75
N ILE A 73 18.04 9.73 -2.44
CA ILE A 73 18.45 9.13 -1.16
C ILE A 73 18.00 9.99 0.02
N LEU A 74 18.19 11.31 -0.08
CA LEU A 74 17.74 12.24 0.95
C LEU A 74 16.21 12.22 1.11
N MET A 75 15.46 12.21 0.00
CA MET A 75 14.00 12.12 0.01
C MET A 75 13.50 10.81 0.65
N MET A 76 14.21 9.69 0.44
CA MET A 76 13.88 8.42 1.11
C MET A 76 14.02 8.52 2.64
N LEU A 77 15.14 9.05 3.12
CA LEU A 77 15.38 9.24 4.56
C LEU A 77 14.37 10.23 5.17
N LEU A 78 14.09 11.31 4.47
CA LEU A 78 13.10 12.29 4.89
C LEU A 78 11.71 11.65 4.99
N ASN A 79 11.33 10.84 3.99
CA ASN A 79 10.04 10.17 3.97
C ASN A 79 9.88 9.21 5.16
N TRP A 80 10.84 8.33 5.42
CA TRP A 80 10.78 7.43 6.58
C TRP A 80 10.77 8.19 7.92
N THR A 81 11.51 9.29 8.01
CA THR A 81 11.52 10.14 9.20
C THR A 81 10.16 10.78 9.43
N LEU A 82 9.56 11.38 8.40
CA LEU A 82 8.22 11.96 8.48
C LEU A 82 7.16 10.90 8.82
N GLU A 83 7.29 9.71 8.24
CA GLU A 83 6.37 8.60 8.53
C GLU A 83 6.48 8.14 9.99
N SER A 84 7.70 8.11 10.55
CA SER A 84 7.92 7.82 11.96
C SER A 84 7.32 8.89 12.88
N LEU A 85 7.44 10.17 12.53
CA LEU A 85 6.87 11.26 13.31
C LEU A 85 5.34 11.23 13.26
N LYS A 86 4.76 10.99 12.07
CA LYS A 86 3.33 10.80 11.88
C LYS A 86 2.81 9.63 12.70
N TRP A 87 3.48 8.49 12.65
CA TRP A 87 3.05 7.30 13.40
C TRP A 87 3.15 7.52 14.91
N LYS A 88 4.24 8.11 15.40
CA LYS A 88 4.38 8.52 16.81
C LYS A 88 3.23 9.43 17.25
N PHE A 89 2.92 10.46 16.46
CA PHE A 89 1.83 11.37 16.77
C PHE A 89 0.48 10.65 16.90
N LEU A 90 0.22 9.70 16.01
CA LEU A 90 -1.03 8.94 16.02
C LEU A 90 -1.10 7.93 17.18
N ILE A 91 0.00 7.22 17.47
CA ILE A 91 0.05 6.17 18.48
C ILE A 91 0.13 6.71 19.91
N ASN A 92 0.67 7.92 20.10
CA ASN A 92 0.70 8.62 21.40
C ASN A 92 -0.70 8.83 22.01
N LYS A 93 -1.78 8.64 21.25
CA LYS A 93 -3.16 8.63 21.76
C LYS A 93 -3.49 7.39 22.59
N ILE A 94 -2.72 6.31 22.44
CA ILE A 94 -2.92 5.04 23.16
C ILE A 94 -1.68 4.60 23.95
N GLU A 95 -0.48 4.94 23.51
CA GLU A 95 0.77 4.62 24.20
C GLU A 95 1.86 5.63 23.81
N GLU A 96 2.49 6.26 24.81
CA GLU A 96 3.56 7.22 24.56
C GLU A 96 4.85 6.50 24.13
N ILE A 97 5.36 6.85 22.96
CA ILE A 97 6.64 6.32 22.46
C ILE A 97 7.63 7.43 22.12
N SER A 98 8.92 7.13 22.24
CA SER A 98 9.99 8.04 21.81
C SER A 98 10.14 8.06 20.28
N VAL A 99 10.74 9.14 19.75
CA VAL A 99 11.00 9.27 18.30
C VAL A 99 11.92 8.15 17.80
N PHE A 100 12.95 7.78 18.57
CA PHE A 100 13.84 6.67 18.22
C PHE A 100 13.12 5.32 18.19
N ARG A 101 12.19 5.08 19.12
CA ARG A 101 11.37 3.86 19.11
C ARG A 101 10.48 3.82 17.87
N SER A 102 9.88 4.95 17.50
CA SER A 102 9.10 5.08 16.27
C SER A 102 9.94 4.83 15.01
N LEU A 103 11.12 5.42 14.90
CA LEU A 103 12.04 5.19 13.77
C LEU A 103 12.38 3.70 13.63
N ARG A 104 12.75 3.03 14.73
CA ARG A 104 13.03 1.58 14.73
C ARG A 104 11.82 0.77 14.25
N ALA A 105 10.61 1.16 14.63
CA ALA A 105 9.39 0.50 14.17
C ALA A 105 9.17 0.66 12.66
N ILE A 106 9.38 1.86 12.10
CA ILE A 106 9.25 2.11 10.65
C ILE A 106 10.32 1.38 9.84
N PHE A 107 11.58 1.43 10.27
CA PHE A 107 12.67 0.72 9.59
C PHE A 107 12.46 -0.78 9.61
N SER A 108 12.15 -1.35 10.79
CA SER A 108 11.88 -2.80 10.91
C SER A 108 10.64 -3.20 10.11
N GLY A 109 9.59 -2.38 10.11
CA GLY A 109 8.40 -2.59 9.29
C GLY A 109 8.74 -2.63 7.81
N THR A 110 9.50 -1.65 7.33
CA THR A 110 9.92 -1.57 5.92
C THR A 110 10.77 -2.79 5.54
N SER A 111 11.73 -3.20 6.38
CA SER A 111 12.56 -4.38 6.14
C SER A 111 11.75 -5.67 6.10
N ILE A 112 10.82 -5.89 7.03
CA ILE A 112 9.98 -7.10 7.07
C ILE A 112 8.96 -7.08 5.92
N SER A 113 8.45 -5.91 5.53
CA SER A 113 7.51 -5.72 4.42
C SER A 113 8.06 -6.15 3.07
N VAL A 114 9.38 -6.10 2.87
CA VAL A 114 10.02 -6.58 1.63
C VAL A 114 9.86 -8.09 1.48
N PHE A 115 9.91 -8.83 2.59
CA PHE A 115 9.84 -10.29 2.59
C PHE A 115 8.44 -10.85 2.85
N THR A 116 7.50 -10.00 3.28
CA THR A 116 6.13 -10.43 3.60
C THR A 116 5.15 -10.03 2.50
N PRO A 117 4.22 -10.92 2.12
CA PRO A 117 3.21 -10.59 1.12
C PRO A 117 2.32 -9.45 1.61
N ASN A 118 1.88 -8.60 0.68
CA ASN A 118 0.95 -7.49 0.96
C ASN A 118 1.39 -6.53 2.08
N ARG A 119 2.71 -6.32 2.25
CA ARG A 119 3.30 -5.41 3.25
C ARG A 119 2.76 -5.61 4.68
N ILE A 120 2.43 -6.86 5.03
CA ILE A 120 1.93 -7.21 6.38
C ILE A 120 2.97 -6.84 7.45
N GLY A 121 4.27 -6.90 7.09
CA GLY A 121 5.38 -6.47 7.93
C GLY A 121 5.25 -5.05 8.51
N ASP A 122 4.66 -4.10 7.76
CA ASP A 122 4.51 -2.71 8.19
C ASP A 122 3.60 -2.59 9.41
N PHE A 123 2.58 -3.45 9.49
CA PHE A 123 1.64 -3.50 10.60
C PHE A 123 2.20 -4.32 11.75
N ALA A 124 2.72 -5.52 11.46
CA ALA A 124 3.23 -6.43 12.47
C ALA A 124 4.40 -5.81 13.25
N ALA A 125 5.40 -5.25 12.55
CA ALA A 125 6.56 -4.63 13.19
C ALA A 125 6.14 -3.49 14.14
N ARG A 126 5.25 -2.60 13.69
CA ARG A 126 4.78 -1.47 14.49
C ARG A 126 4.08 -1.90 15.79
N VAL A 127 3.32 -2.99 15.75
CA VAL A 127 2.66 -3.56 16.93
C VAL A 127 3.68 -4.19 17.89
N PHE A 128 4.75 -4.83 17.38
CA PHE A 128 5.80 -5.40 18.23
C PHE A 128 6.58 -4.34 19.04
N TYR A 129 6.62 -3.10 18.57
CA TYR A 129 7.27 -2.00 19.28
C TYR A 129 6.38 -1.35 20.34
N LEU A 130 5.22 -1.90 20.66
CA LEU A 130 4.31 -1.41 21.70
C LEU A 130 4.23 -2.41 22.86
N ASP A 131 4.28 -1.91 24.09
CA ASP A 131 4.39 -2.75 25.29
C ASP A 131 3.03 -3.10 25.88
N ASN A 132 2.12 -2.13 25.97
CA ASN A 132 0.89 -2.27 26.76
C ASN A 132 -0.39 -1.88 26.01
N SER A 133 -0.29 -1.45 24.75
CA SER A 133 -1.46 -1.06 23.97
C SER A 133 -2.20 -2.24 23.33
N ASP A 134 -3.50 -2.02 23.15
CA ASP A 134 -4.36 -2.91 22.39
C ASP A 134 -3.87 -3.01 20.94
N ARG A 135 -3.37 -4.19 20.57
CA ARG A 135 -2.80 -4.50 19.25
C ARG A 135 -3.78 -4.19 18.13
N PHE A 136 -5.08 -4.45 18.32
CA PHE A 136 -6.09 -4.14 17.31
C PHE A 136 -6.19 -2.63 17.11
N LYS A 137 -6.25 -1.85 18.20
CA LYS A 137 -6.27 -0.38 18.10
C LYS A 137 -5.01 0.15 17.41
N ALA A 138 -3.84 -0.41 17.70
CA ALA A 138 -2.58 -0.01 17.06
C ALA A 138 -2.58 -0.29 15.53
N VAL A 139 -3.10 -1.44 15.10
CA VAL A 139 -3.30 -1.76 13.68
C VAL A 139 -4.26 -0.76 13.02
N PHE A 140 -5.38 -0.46 13.66
CA PHE A 140 -6.35 0.51 13.14
C PHE A 140 -5.74 1.92 13.02
N ILE A 141 -5.00 2.38 14.02
CA ILE A 141 -4.32 3.67 13.98
C ILE A 141 -3.33 3.73 12.81
N THR A 142 -2.58 2.64 12.60
CA THR A 142 -1.64 2.52 11.47
C THR A 142 -2.37 2.56 10.13
N LEU A 143 -3.48 1.81 10.00
CA LEU A 143 -4.32 1.81 8.80
C LEU A 143 -4.86 3.20 8.48
N VAL A 144 -5.37 3.94 9.47
CA VAL A 144 -5.85 5.31 9.32
C VAL A 144 -4.72 6.23 8.84
N GLY A 145 -3.53 6.07 9.40
CA GLY A 145 -2.33 6.81 8.96
C GLY A 145 -1.87 6.47 7.54
N SER A 146 -2.11 5.25 7.06
CA SER A 146 -1.84 4.85 5.67
C SER A 146 -2.91 5.38 4.71
N ILE A 147 -4.19 5.36 5.11
CA ILE A 147 -5.29 5.92 4.33
C ILE A 147 -5.09 7.43 4.15
N SER A 148 -4.74 8.18 5.21
CA SER A 148 -4.49 9.61 5.09
C SER A 148 -3.35 9.93 4.12
N GLN A 149 -2.28 9.13 4.14
CA GLN A 149 -1.19 9.26 3.18
C GLN A 149 -1.65 8.96 1.75
N LEU A 150 -2.42 7.89 1.55
CA LEU A 150 -2.96 7.54 0.23
C LEU A 150 -3.87 8.65 -0.32
N VAL A 151 -4.73 9.24 0.50
CA VAL A 151 -5.57 10.39 0.13
C VAL A 151 -4.70 11.53 -0.41
N VAL A 152 -3.65 11.89 0.32
CA VAL A 152 -2.74 12.99 -0.06
C VAL A 152 -1.96 12.64 -1.33
N THR A 153 -1.46 11.41 -1.46
CA THR A 153 -0.73 10.95 -2.66
C THR A 153 -1.61 11.01 -3.90
N ILE A 154 -2.85 10.52 -3.79
CA ILE A 154 -3.82 10.60 -4.88
C ILE A 154 -4.06 12.07 -5.21
N LEU A 155 -4.49 12.89 -4.25
CA LEU A 155 -4.75 14.32 -4.46
C LEU A 155 -3.63 15.07 -5.20
N ILE A 156 -2.40 14.95 -4.71
CA ILE A 156 -1.25 15.63 -5.29
C ILE A 156 -0.92 15.05 -6.67
N GLY A 157 -0.97 13.73 -6.83
CA GLY A 157 -0.71 13.06 -8.12
C GLY A 157 -1.72 13.49 -9.19
N LEU A 158 -2.99 13.63 -8.83
CA LEU A 158 -4.04 14.06 -9.75
C LEU A 158 -3.91 15.51 -10.16
N LEU A 159 -3.55 16.38 -9.20
CA LEU A 159 -3.23 17.77 -9.48
C LEU A 159 -2.04 17.86 -10.45
N ALA A 160 -0.97 17.11 -10.18
CA ALA A 160 0.23 17.09 -11.01
C ALA A 160 -0.07 16.61 -12.45
N ILE A 161 -0.81 15.51 -12.60
CA ILE A 161 -1.21 14.99 -13.91
C ILE A 161 -2.08 15.99 -14.65
N SER A 162 -3.01 16.66 -13.95
CA SER A 162 -3.89 17.66 -14.58
C SER A 162 -3.09 18.86 -15.11
N ILE A 163 -2.16 19.38 -14.31
CA ILE A 163 -1.26 20.46 -14.73
C ILE A 163 -0.39 20.01 -15.91
N TYR A 164 0.19 18.82 -15.84
CA TYR A 164 1.02 18.27 -16.92
C TYR A 164 0.23 18.09 -18.23
N ALA A 165 -0.97 17.53 -18.15
CA ALA A 165 -1.84 17.32 -19.30
C ALA A 165 -2.23 18.65 -19.97
N MET A 166 -2.62 19.66 -19.18
CA MET A 166 -2.99 20.98 -19.68
C MET A 166 -1.81 21.75 -20.30
N THR A 167 -0.59 21.53 -19.81
CA THR A 167 0.60 22.23 -20.28
C THR A 167 1.22 21.59 -21.52
N MET A 168 1.27 20.25 -21.58
CA MET A 168 1.96 19.54 -22.66
C MET A 168 1.04 19.16 -23.84
N TYR A 169 -0.27 19.01 -23.60
CA TYR A 169 -1.24 18.56 -24.63
C TYR A 169 -2.47 19.47 -24.74
N PRO A 170 -2.31 20.80 -24.88
CA PRO A 170 -3.42 21.74 -24.84
C PRO A 170 -4.42 21.60 -26.01
N ALA A 171 -4.00 21.03 -27.14
CA ALA A 171 -4.82 20.88 -28.35
C ALA A 171 -5.36 19.46 -28.57
N THR A 172 -4.87 18.47 -27.83
CA THR A 172 -5.15 17.03 -28.05
C THR A 172 -6.22 16.49 -27.10
N ILE A 173 -6.35 17.10 -25.92
CA ILE A 173 -7.39 16.74 -24.96
C ILE A 173 -8.61 17.58 -25.28
N GLU A 174 -9.64 16.95 -25.87
CA GLU A 174 -10.93 17.62 -25.97
C GLU A 174 -11.36 18.07 -24.57
N PRO A 175 -11.86 19.31 -24.40
CA PRO A 175 -12.22 19.85 -23.09
C PRO A 175 -13.09 18.90 -22.27
N VAL A 176 -14.00 18.19 -22.95
CA VAL A 176 -14.89 17.18 -22.37
C VAL A 176 -14.11 16.03 -21.72
N MET A 177 -13.09 15.48 -22.37
CA MET A 177 -12.25 14.41 -21.81
C MET A 177 -11.43 14.89 -20.61
N GLY A 178 -10.95 16.15 -20.65
CA GLY A 178 -10.27 16.80 -19.53
C GLY A 178 -11.17 16.96 -18.30
N TYR A 179 -12.41 17.40 -18.49
CA TYR A 179 -13.39 17.53 -17.40
C TYR A 179 -13.84 16.17 -16.85
N VAL A 180 -13.98 15.14 -17.69
CA VAL A 180 -14.30 13.78 -17.24
C VAL A 180 -13.16 13.20 -16.41
N LEU A 181 -11.91 13.36 -16.86
CA LEU A 181 -10.74 12.94 -16.09
C LEU A 181 -10.73 13.67 -14.74
N PHE A 182 -10.79 15.00 -14.74
CA PHE A 182 -10.84 15.78 -13.51
C PHE A 182 -12.00 15.39 -12.58
N GLY A 183 -13.17 15.09 -13.13
CA GLY A 183 -14.36 14.64 -12.39
C GLY A 183 -14.17 13.28 -11.73
N VAL A 184 -13.67 12.28 -12.45
CA VAL A 184 -13.35 10.94 -11.89
C VAL A 184 -12.30 11.03 -10.79
N LEU A 185 -11.30 11.87 -11.01
CA LEU A 185 -10.19 12.12 -10.08
C LEU A 185 -10.65 12.83 -8.80
N SER A 186 -11.51 13.83 -8.94
CA SER A 186 -12.14 14.54 -7.82
C SER A 186 -13.10 13.62 -7.04
N LEU A 187 -13.87 12.77 -7.73
CA LEU A 187 -14.75 11.79 -7.10
C LEU A 187 -13.96 10.74 -6.31
N SER A 188 -12.89 10.18 -6.88
CA SER A 188 -11.99 9.23 -6.20
C SER A 188 -11.42 9.84 -4.92
N THR A 189 -11.00 11.10 -5.00
CA THR A 189 -10.55 11.86 -3.83
C THR A 189 -11.65 11.99 -2.80
N ALA A 190 -12.83 12.48 -3.19
CA ALA A 190 -13.96 12.71 -2.30
C ALA A 190 -14.38 11.43 -1.57
N LEU A 191 -14.38 10.29 -2.28
CA LEU A 191 -14.64 8.98 -1.69
C LEU A 191 -13.57 8.61 -0.66
N THR A 192 -12.29 8.80 -0.97
CA THR A 192 -11.20 8.46 -0.04
C THR A 192 -11.22 9.35 1.21
N VAL A 193 -11.54 10.64 1.05
CA VAL A 193 -11.76 11.59 2.15
C VAL A 193 -12.99 11.21 2.97
N ALA A 194 -14.10 10.85 2.33
CA ALA A 194 -15.31 10.39 3.00
C ALA A 194 -15.03 9.12 3.81
N CYS A 195 -14.28 8.15 3.27
CA CYS A 195 -13.82 6.98 4.02
C CYS A 195 -12.94 7.36 5.22
N TYR A 196 -12.05 8.34 5.06
CA TYR A 196 -11.19 8.83 6.14
C TYR A 196 -11.97 9.50 7.29
N TYR A 197 -13.00 10.30 6.99
CA TYR A 197 -13.83 10.90 8.05
C TYR A 197 -14.82 9.91 8.68
N ASN A 198 -15.20 8.85 7.94
CA ASN A 198 -16.05 7.77 8.44
C ASN A 198 -15.26 6.59 8.99
N VAL A 199 -14.06 6.82 9.55
CA VAL A 199 -13.24 5.78 10.17
C VAL A 199 -13.98 5.03 11.28
N SER A 200 -14.89 5.68 12.01
CA SER A 200 -15.76 5.01 12.99
C SER A 200 -16.65 3.94 12.32
N ALA A 201 -17.26 4.25 11.17
CA ALA A 201 -18.05 3.31 10.40
C ALA A 201 -17.21 2.16 9.84
N ILE A 202 -15.98 2.44 9.39
CA ILE A 202 -15.02 1.40 8.95
C ILE A 202 -14.61 0.51 10.14
N THR A 203 -14.43 1.11 11.32
CA THR A 203 -14.05 0.38 12.54
C THR A 203 -15.20 -0.53 13.00
N ASP A 204 -16.43 -0.04 12.96
CA ASP A 204 -17.62 -0.83 13.31
C ASP A 204 -17.92 -1.91 12.28
N TRP A 205 -17.74 -1.62 10.99
CA TRP A 205 -17.83 -2.62 9.93
C TRP A 205 -16.75 -3.70 10.09
N GLY A 206 -15.50 -3.30 10.31
CA GLY A 206 -14.39 -4.21 10.54
C GLY A 206 -14.65 -5.11 11.76
N LYS A 207 -15.13 -4.54 12.87
CA LYS A 207 -15.54 -5.33 14.05
C LYS A 207 -16.65 -6.33 13.72
N ARG A 208 -17.64 -5.98 12.89
CA ARG A 208 -18.71 -6.90 12.47
C ARG A 208 -18.18 -8.01 11.57
N VAL A 209 -17.29 -7.70 10.63
CA VAL A 209 -16.68 -8.66 9.71
C VAL A 209 -15.73 -9.61 10.46
N PHE A 210 -14.91 -9.11 11.37
CA PHE A 210 -14.01 -9.95 12.16
C PHE A 210 -14.72 -10.78 13.24
N ARG A 211 -15.87 -10.33 13.76
CA ARG A 211 -16.70 -11.13 14.68
C ARG A 211 -17.35 -12.35 13.99
N SER A 212 -17.41 -12.35 12.65
CA SER A 212 -17.78 -13.54 11.86
C SER A 212 -16.63 -14.58 11.79
N PHE A 213 -15.38 -14.16 12.07
CA PHE A 213 -14.19 -15.01 12.03
C PHE A 213 -13.59 -15.35 13.40
N THR A 214 -14.19 -14.90 14.51
CA THR A 214 -13.81 -15.36 15.86
C THR A 214 -14.35 -16.77 16.11
N PHE A 215 -13.62 -17.77 15.61
CA PHE A 215 -13.51 -19.10 16.22
C PHE A 215 -12.19 -19.12 16.98
N PHE A 216 -12.22 -18.65 18.22
CA PHE A 216 -11.44 -19.14 19.36
C PHE A 216 -12.06 -18.57 20.64
#